data_AF-A0AAD3M4U2-F1
#
_entry.id   AF-A0AAD3M4U2-F1
#
_cell.length_a   1.000
_cell.length_b   1.000
_cell.length_c   1.000
_cell.angle_alpha   90.00
_cell.angle_beta   90.00
_cell.angle_gamma   90.00
#
_symmetry.space_group_name_H-M   'P 1'
#
loop_
_entity.id
_entity.type
_entity.pdbx_description
1 polymer ?
#
loop_
_entity_poly.entity_id
_entity_poly.type
_entity_poly.pdbx_seq_one_letter_code
_entity_poly.pdbx_strand_id
1 'polypeptide(L)' 'TDWGGQRTLQRKWTTFLKARMVCSVPEYELHLNILRSVFVLHGRDAQSSVLYGIFGLEW' A
#
# COMPACT_ATOMS: atom_id res chain seq x y z
N THR A 1 -5.58 -11.16 -14.62
CA THR A 1 -6.75 -10.26 -14.58
C THR A 1 -7.80 -10.88 -13.71
N ASP A 2 -8.44 -10.10 -12.83
CA ASP A 2 -9.54 -10.55 -11.96
C ASP A 2 -10.87 -10.23 -12.65
N TRP A 3 -11.71 -11.24 -12.86
CA TRP A 3 -12.98 -11.14 -13.59
C TRP A 3 -14.22 -11.10 -12.68
N GLY A 4 -14.03 -11.21 -11.37
CA GLY A 4 -15.12 -11.37 -10.41
C GLY A 4 -15.63 -12.82 -10.29
N GLY A 5 -16.51 -13.03 -9.32
CA GLY A 5 -17.05 -14.36 -9.04
C GLY A 5 -18.27 -14.71 -9.89
N GLN A 6 -18.54 -16.01 -10.05
CA GLN A 6 -19.65 -16.51 -10.87
C GLN A 6 -21.03 -16.27 -10.24
N ARG A 7 -21.14 -16.37 -8.91
CA ARG A 7 -22.41 -16.23 -8.16
C ARG A 7 -22.42 -14.98 -7.27
N THR A 8 -21.36 -14.78 -6.49
CA THR A 8 -21.14 -13.63 -5.62
C THR A 8 -19.99 -12.80 -6.16
N LEU A 9 -19.94 -11.50 -5.86
CA LEU A 9 -18.90 -10.59 -6.37
C LEU A 9 -18.81 -10.55 -7.90
N GLN A 10 -19.95 -10.70 -8.59
CA GLN A 10 -20.02 -10.53 -10.05
C GLN A 10 -19.58 -9.11 -10.42
N ARG A 11 -18.60 -9.00 -11.33
CA ARG A 11 -17.97 -7.74 -11.74
C ARG A 11 -17.37 -6.94 -10.56
N LYS A 12 -17.02 -7.61 -9.46
CA LYS A 12 -16.31 -7.03 -8.31
C LYS A 12 -15.00 -7.77 -8.07
N TRP A 13 -14.02 -7.11 -7.47
CA TRP A 13 -12.73 -7.72 -7.12
C TRP A 13 -12.92 -8.95 -6.21
N THR A 14 -12.31 -10.07 -6.59
CA THR A 14 -12.17 -11.29 -5.77
C THR A 14 -10.77 -11.42 -5.17
N THR A 15 -9.81 -10.66 -5.68
CA THR A 15 -8.39 -10.65 -5.28
C THR A 15 -7.98 -9.41 -4.49
N PHE A 16 -8.92 -8.51 -4.16
CA PHE A 16 -8.61 -7.31 -3.39
C PHE A 16 -8.21 -7.66 -1.95
N LEU A 17 -6.98 -7.31 -1.59
CA LEU A 17 -6.44 -7.38 -0.23
C LEU A 17 -5.80 -6.03 0.09
N LYS A 18 -5.84 -5.62 1.36
CA LYS A 18 -5.17 -4.41 1.84
C LYS A 18 -4.43 -4.66 3.15
N ALA A 19 -3.37 -3.90 3.36
CA ALA A 19 -2.59 -3.91 4.60
C ALA A 19 -2.26 -2.46 5.02
N ARG A 20 -1.86 -2.28 6.27
CA ARG A 20 -1.44 -0.99 6.81
C ARG A 20 0.04 -0.75 6.50
N MET A 21 0.37 0.43 5.98
CA MET A 21 1.76 0.90 5.89
C MET A 21 2.08 1.76 7.11
N VAL A 22 3.29 1.61 7.67
CA VAL A 22 3.71 2.30 8.89
C VAL A 22 4.94 3.13 8.61
N CYS A 23 4.86 4.42 8.91
CA CYS A 23 6.00 5.33 8.96
C CYS A 23 5.97 6.03 10.33
N SER A 24 6.98 5.78 11.15
CA SER A 24 7.00 6.27 12.54
C SER A 24 8.42 6.48 13.05
N VAL A 25 8.55 7.36 14.03
CA VAL A 25 9.77 7.55 14.83
C VAL A 25 9.44 7.18 16.28
N PRO A 26 9.68 5.92 16.69
CA PRO A 26 9.21 5.39 17.97
C PRO A 26 9.69 6.16 19.19
N GLU A 27 10.89 6.72 19.13
CA GLU A 27 11.53 7.49 20.21
C GLU A 27 10.72 8.73 20.60
N TYR A 28 9.90 9.24 19.68
CA TYR A 28 9.05 10.42 19.87
C TYR A 28 7.56 10.09 19.87
N GLU A 29 7.20 8.79 19.89
CA GLU A 29 5.81 8.32 19.72
C GLU A 29 5.12 8.92 18.47
N LEU A 30 5.91 9.25 17.44
CA LEU A 30 5.47 10.00 16.27
C LEU A 30 5.05 9.05 15.15
N HIS A 31 3.79 9.14 14.73
CA HIS A 31 3.26 8.38 13.59
C HIS A 31 2.88 9.32 12.42
N LEU A 32 3.49 9.09 11.26
CA LEU A 32 3.19 9.80 10.02
C LEU A 32 2.12 9.00 9.25
N ASN A 33 0.85 9.24 9.58
CA ASN A 33 -0.27 8.40 9.11
C ASN A 33 -0.83 8.80 7.74
N ILE A 34 -0.42 9.94 7.18
CA ILE A 34 -0.92 10.43 5.89
C ILE A 34 0.09 10.14 4.78
N LEU A 35 -0.23 9.18 3.90
CA LEU A 35 0.55 8.90 2.69
C LEU A 35 0.32 10.01 1.64
N ARG A 36 1.37 10.72 1.26
CA ARG A 36 1.31 11.87 0.33
C ARG A 36 1.78 11.51 -1.08
N SER A 37 2.78 10.64 -1.20
CA SER A 37 3.31 10.20 -2.47
C SER A 37 3.96 8.82 -2.36
N VAL A 38 3.99 8.10 -3.47
CA VAL A 38 4.63 6.79 -3.60
C VAL A 38 5.50 6.79 -4.85
N PHE A 39 6.70 6.23 -4.74
CA PHE A 39 7.60 5.99 -5.85
C PHE A 39 8.06 4.53 -5.83
N VAL A 40 8.09 3.90 -7.00
CA VAL A 40 8.57 2.52 -7.16
C VAL A 40 9.97 2.58 -7.77
N LEU A 41 10.96 2.14 -6.99
CA LEU A 41 12.29 1.87 -7.53
C LEU A 41 12.30 0.45 -8.07
N HIS A 42 12.30 0.31 -9.39
CA HIS A 42 12.24 -0.99 -10.06
C HIS A 42 13.54 -1.76 -9.89
N GLY A 43 13.43 -2.97 -9.33
CA GLY A 43 14.49 -3.97 -9.28
C GLY A 43 14.54 -4.80 -10.56
N ARG A 44 15.21 -5.96 -10.51
CA ARG A 44 15.21 -6.91 -11.62
C ARG A 44 13.86 -7.60 -11.81
N ASP A 45 13.09 -7.71 -10.73
CA ASP A 45 11.74 -8.27 -10.69
C ASP A 45 10.86 -7.53 -9.67
N ALA A 46 9.61 -7.95 -9.54
CA ALA A 46 8.66 -7.36 -8.59
C ALA A 46 9.09 -7.57 -7.13
N GLN A 47 9.76 -8.68 -6.81
CA GLN A 47 10.17 -9.01 -5.44
C GLN A 47 11.39 -8.20 -4.98
N SER A 48 12.22 -7.75 -5.92
CA SER A 48 13.39 -6.92 -5.69
C SER A 48 13.14 -5.42 -5.84
N SER A 49 11.91 -5.01 -6.20
CA SER A 49 11.54 -3.60 -6.30
C SER A 49 11.31 -2.99 -4.91
N VAL A 50 11.73 -1.75 -4.71
CA VAL A 50 11.59 -1.02 -3.44
C VAL A 50 10.52 0.05 -3.57
N LEU A 51 9.60 0.08 -2.60
CA LEU A 51 8.57 1.10 -2.50
C LEU A 51 9.03 2.21 -1.56
N TYR A 52 9.15 3.43 -2.08
CA TYR A 52 9.37 4.64 -1.28
C TYR A 52 8.04 5.34 -1.07
N GLY A 53 7.70 5.63 0.18
CA GLY A 53 6.51 6.42 0.53
C GLY A 53 6.91 7.70 1.25
N ILE A 54 6.31 8.83 0.85
CA ILE A 54 6.40 10.09 1.58
C ILE A 54 5.17 10.18 2.47
N PHE A 55 5.40 10.18 3.79
CA PHE A 55 4.35 10.29 4.78
C PHE A 55 4.42 11.65 5.49
N GLY A 56 3.28 12.14 5.93
CA GLY A 56 3.19 13.33 6.76
C GLY A 56 2.25 13.14 7.95
N LEU A 57 2.17 14.18 8.76
CA LEU A 57 1.21 14.26 9.86
C LEU A 57 -0.20 14.50 9.32
N GLU A 58 -1.16 13.99 10.08
CA GLU A 58 -2.56 14.34 10.00
C GLU A 58 -2.72 15.71 10.66
N TRP A 59 -3.25 16.69 9.92
CA TRP A 59 -3.51 18.04 10.43
C TRP A 59 -4.98 18.18 10.76
#